data_AF-A0A928R5H7-F1
#
_entry.id   AF-A0A928R5H7-F1
#
_cell.length_a   1.000
_cell.length_b   1.000
_cell.length_c   1.000
_cell.angle_alpha   90.00
_cell.angle_beta   90.00
_cell.angle_gamma   90.00
#
_symmetry.space_group_name_H-M   'P 1'
#
loop_
_entity.id
_entity.type
_entity.pdbx_description
1 polymer ?
#
loop_
_entity_poly.entity_id
_entity_poly.type
_entity_poly.pdbx_seq_one_letter_code
_entity_poly.pdbx_strand_id
1 'polypeptide(L)'
;MLVLKYIVSGIGFFSSIGATLIKGNTKKQFALMIILTFFSNFFTALGYIFNPEGLNGVASCALGCIICLVNLFFRSKELPIPKIVLAIYYIGFFVINIINRSTLVLTTIAILATFTFVANLSQKGGKGFRIWKLANNLLWGLYDIISGSYNQLIVLHIPIASVTLYSIYQFDIRKSK
;
A
#
# COMPACT_ATOMS: atom_id res chain seq x y z
N MET A 1 -17.33 2.06 19.56
CA MET A 1 -16.50 1.30 18.58
C MET A 1 -16.51 1.93 17.18
N LEU A 2 -17.66 2.31 16.62
CA LEU A 2 -17.75 2.87 15.25
C LEU A 2 -16.90 4.14 15.05
N VAL A 3 -16.94 5.08 16.00
CA VAL A 3 -16.13 6.32 15.95
C VAL A 3 -14.63 6.04 15.92
N LEU A 4 -14.16 5.11 16.76
CA LEU A 4 -12.75 4.71 16.80
C LEU A 4 -12.29 4.09 15.47
N LYS A 5 -13.13 3.24 14.85
CA LYS A 5 -12.87 2.68 13.52
C LYS A 5 -12.64 3.78 12.48
N TYR A 6 -13.49 4.81 12.46
CA TYR A 6 -13.35 5.93 11.51
C TYR A 6 -12.11 6.77 11.76
N ILE A 7 -11.79 7.07 13.03
CA ILE A 7 -10.59 7.83 13.38
C ILE A 7 -9.33 7.08 12.92
N VAL A 8 -9.22 5.80 13.27
CA VAL A 8 -8.07 4.96 12.91
C VAL A 8 -7.96 4.85 11.38
N SER A 9 -9.04 4.50 10.68
CA SER A 9 -9.02 4.39 9.21
C SER A 9 -8.70 5.73 8.53
N GLY A 10 -9.17 6.84 9.09
CA GLY A 10 -8.87 8.20 8.63
C GLY A 10 -7.37 8.53 8.73
N ILE A 11 -6.73 8.19 9.85
CA ILE A 11 -5.26 8.36 9.99
C ILE A 11 -4.52 7.53 8.93
N GLY A 12 -4.96 6.29 8.67
CA GLY A 12 -4.39 5.45 7.63
C GLY A 12 -4.52 6.05 6.23
N PHE A 13 -5.68 6.62 5.93
CA PHE A 13 -5.97 7.33 4.68
C PHE A 13 -5.08 8.57 4.50
N PHE A 14 -5.04 9.46 5.50
CA PHE A 14 -4.21 10.67 5.44
C PHE A 14 -2.72 10.36 5.39
N SER A 15 -2.27 9.28 6.04
CA SER A 15 -0.89 8.80 5.91
C SER A 15 -0.58 8.38 4.47
N SER A 16 -1.51 7.69 3.79
CA SER A 16 -1.36 7.35 2.38
C SER A 16 -1.26 8.61 1.49
N ILE A 17 -2.15 9.58 1.70
CA ILE A 17 -2.10 10.86 0.98
C ILE A 17 -0.77 11.57 1.22
N GLY A 18 -0.33 11.67 2.48
CA GLY A 18 0.94 12.30 2.85
C GLY A 18 2.13 11.64 2.17
N ALA A 19 2.18 10.31 2.13
CA ALA A 19 3.23 9.56 1.43
C ALA A 19 3.32 9.95 -0.06
N THR A 20 2.18 10.19 -0.70
CA THR A 20 2.11 10.53 -2.12
C THR A 20 2.54 11.98 -2.40
N LEU A 21 2.25 12.90 -1.46
CA LEU A 21 2.53 14.34 -1.59
C LEU A 21 3.98 14.73 -1.27
N ILE A 22 4.80 13.79 -0.77
CA ILE A 22 6.22 14.04 -0.56
C ILE A 22 6.97 13.92 -1.89
N LYS A 23 7.87 14.86 -2.19
CA LYS A 23 8.66 14.91 -3.43
C LYS A 23 9.54 13.67 -3.66
N GLY A 24 10.16 13.14 -2.61
CA GLY A 24 10.93 11.89 -2.64
C GLY A 24 12.35 12.01 -3.16
N ASN A 25 12.87 13.21 -3.41
CA ASN A 25 14.17 13.43 -4.04
C ASN A 25 15.39 13.11 -3.15
N THR A 26 15.19 12.99 -1.84
CA THR A 26 16.27 12.69 -0.89
C THR A 26 16.05 11.36 -0.18
N LYS A 27 17.12 10.74 0.32
CA LYS A 27 17.04 9.51 1.13
C LYS A 27 16.07 9.68 2.31
N LYS A 28 16.12 10.83 3.01
CA LYS A 28 15.22 11.16 4.13
C LYS A 28 13.76 11.29 3.70
N GLN A 29 13.50 12.00 2.59
CA GLN A 29 12.14 12.14 2.07
C GLN A 29 11.55 10.80 1.66
N PHE A 30 12.34 9.94 1.00
CA PHE A 30 11.85 8.63 0.61
C PHE A 30 11.65 7.67 1.79
N ALA A 31 12.51 7.74 2.83
CA ALA A 31 12.26 7.03 4.08
C ALA A 31 10.95 7.48 4.75
N LEU A 32 10.67 8.80 4.76
CA LEU A 32 9.40 9.32 5.27
C LEU A 32 8.19 8.81 4.48
N MET A 33 8.30 8.70 3.16
CA MET A 33 7.25 8.10 2.32
C MET A 33 6.95 6.65 2.71
N ILE A 34 7.99 5.86 3.00
CA ILE A 34 7.84 4.47 3.46
C ILE A 34 7.24 4.42 4.87
N ILE A 35 7.65 5.30 5.78
CA ILE A 35 7.08 5.40 7.14
C ILE A 35 5.58 5.74 7.08
N LEU A 36 5.19 6.70 6.24
CA LEU A 36 3.78 7.04 6.04
C LEU A 36 3.00 5.89 5.37
N THR A 37 3.64 5.12 4.49
CA THR A 37 3.05 3.91 3.90
C THR A 37 2.88 2.80 4.96
N PHE A 38 3.82 2.67 5.89
CA PHE A 38 3.70 1.80 7.06
C PHE A 38 2.50 2.23 7.92
N PHE A 39 2.39 3.51 8.28
CA PHE A 39 1.26 4.00 9.07
C PHE A 39 -0.06 3.80 8.35
N SER A 40 -0.10 4.02 7.03
CA SER A 40 -1.28 3.72 6.22
C SER A 40 -1.74 2.27 6.40
N ASN A 41 -0.83 1.30 6.22
CA ASN A 41 -1.15 -0.12 6.42
C ASN A 41 -1.50 -0.44 7.88
N PHE A 42 -0.75 0.10 8.84
CA PHE A 42 -0.94 -0.20 10.27
C PHE A 42 -2.32 0.23 10.75
N PHE A 43 -2.70 1.48 10.44
CA PHE A 43 -3.99 2.01 10.84
C PHE A 43 -5.14 1.37 10.04
N THR A 44 -4.94 1.03 8.77
CA THR A 44 -5.93 0.23 8.01
C THR A 44 -6.12 -1.17 8.62
N ALA A 45 -5.04 -1.84 9.03
CA ALA A 45 -5.11 -3.13 9.73
C ALA A 45 -5.91 -3.01 11.03
N LEU A 46 -5.60 -2.00 11.86
CA LEU A 46 -6.37 -1.72 13.08
C LEU A 46 -7.84 -1.45 12.78
N GLY A 47 -8.15 -0.72 11.70
CA GLY A 47 -9.52 -0.49 11.24
C GLY A 47 -10.26 -1.79 10.91
N TYR A 48 -9.57 -2.75 10.31
CA TYR A 48 -10.14 -4.07 9.98
C TYR A 48 -10.34 -4.98 11.19
N ILE A 49 -9.58 -4.83 12.29
CA ILE A 49 -9.80 -5.60 13.53
C ILE A 49 -11.21 -5.41 14.07
N PHE A 50 -11.80 -4.22 13.84
CA PHE A 50 -13.16 -3.91 14.25
C PHE A 50 -14.25 -4.48 13.32
N ASN A 51 -13.89 -5.32 12.33
CA ASN A 51 -14.82 -5.94 11.40
C ASN A 51 -14.61 -7.47 11.37
N PRO A 52 -15.63 -8.30 11.66
CA PRO A 52 -15.47 -9.76 11.71
C PRO A 52 -14.97 -10.39 10.40
N GLU A 53 -15.38 -9.82 9.26
CA GLU A 53 -14.94 -10.23 7.91
C GLU A 53 -13.57 -9.63 7.53
N GLY A 54 -12.98 -8.82 8.41
CA GLY A 54 -11.78 -8.02 8.15
C GLY A 54 -10.46 -8.74 8.37
N LEU A 55 -10.44 -9.96 8.91
CA LEU A 55 -9.19 -10.68 9.26
C LEU A 55 -8.18 -10.76 8.11
N ASN A 56 -8.68 -10.81 6.88
CA ASN A 56 -7.86 -10.89 5.67
C ASN A 56 -7.21 -9.57 5.33
N GLY A 57 -7.98 -8.50 5.50
CA GLY A 57 -7.48 -7.13 5.44
C GLY A 57 -6.45 -6.89 6.54
N VAL A 58 -6.69 -7.35 7.77
CA VAL A 58 -5.73 -7.28 8.88
C VAL A 58 -4.42 -7.95 8.50
N ALA A 59 -4.47 -9.21 8.06
CA ALA A 59 -3.28 -9.99 7.73
C ALA A 59 -2.51 -9.38 6.54
N SER A 60 -3.23 -8.96 5.49
CA SER A 60 -2.64 -8.33 4.29
C SER A 60 -1.94 -7.02 4.64
N CYS A 61 -2.59 -6.16 5.42
CA CYS A 61 -1.99 -4.90 5.86
C CYS A 61 -0.85 -5.12 6.86
N ALA A 62 -0.94 -6.12 7.75
CA ALA A 62 0.15 -6.48 8.65
C ALA A 62 1.40 -6.95 7.90
N LEU A 63 1.25 -7.77 6.86
CA LEU A 63 2.35 -8.10 5.95
C LEU A 63 2.91 -6.85 5.27
N GLY A 64 2.03 -5.94 4.82
CA GLY A 64 2.41 -4.63 4.30
C GLY A 64 3.28 -3.81 5.27
N CYS A 65 2.93 -3.80 6.55
CA CYS A 65 3.72 -3.18 7.61
C CYS A 65 5.11 -3.83 7.74
N ILE A 66 5.16 -5.17 7.79
CA ILE A 66 6.42 -5.91 7.92
C ILE A 66 7.36 -5.58 6.76
N ILE A 67 6.88 -5.60 5.51
CA ILE A 67 7.75 -5.33 4.37
C ILE A 67 8.21 -3.86 4.31
N CYS A 68 7.40 -2.92 4.80
CA CYS A 68 7.84 -1.53 4.99
C CYS A 68 8.99 -1.42 6.00
N LEU A 69 8.88 -2.11 7.15
CA LEU A 69 9.94 -2.13 8.18
C LEU A 69 11.22 -2.79 7.67
N VAL A 70 11.09 -3.93 6.97
CA VAL A 70 12.20 -4.60 6.30
C VAL A 70 12.87 -3.65 5.30
N ASN A 71 12.10 -2.95 4.47
CA ASN A 71 12.65 -1.99 3.52
C ASN A 71 13.43 -0.89 4.23
N LEU A 72 12.87 -0.29 5.29
CA LEU A 72 13.55 0.75 6.08
C LEU A 72 14.87 0.24 6.68
N PHE A 73 14.90 -0.98 7.20
CA PHE A 73 16.09 -1.59 7.79
C PHE A 73 17.20 -1.84 6.75
N PHE A 74 16.89 -2.47 5.62
CA PHE A 74 17.91 -2.72 4.58
C PHE A 74 18.39 -1.42 3.92
N ARG A 75 17.48 -0.46 3.74
CA ARG A 75 17.78 0.86 3.20
C ARG A 75 18.71 1.68 4.09
N SER A 76 18.56 1.62 5.42
CA SER A 76 19.47 2.35 6.33
C SER A 76 20.92 1.84 6.23
N LYS A 77 21.10 0.61 5.74
CA LYS A 77 22.39 -0.02 5.43
C LYS A 77 22.80 0.11 3.97
N GLU A 78 22.01 0.81 3.15
CA GLU A 78 22.20 0.92 1.69
C GLU A 78 22.18 -0.41 0.94
N LEU A 79 21.53 -1.42 1.51
CA LEU A 79 21.41 -2.76 0.93
C LEU A 79 20.04 -2.96 0.27
N PRO A 80 19.96 -3.77 -0.79
CA PRO A 80 18.67 -4.24 -1.31
C PRO A 80 18.01 -5.22 -0.33
N ILE A 81 16.68 -5.36 -0.40
CA ILE A 81 15.98 -6.42 0.34
C ILE A 81 16.42 -7.78 -0.23
N PRO A 82 16.81 -8.75 0.61
CA PRO A 82 17.16 -10.08 0.15
C PRO A 82 15.98 -10.75 -0.58
N LYS A 83 16.26 -11.39 -1.72
CA LYS A 83 15.24 -12.06 -2.54
C LYS A 83 14.44 -13.10 -1.75
N ILE A 84 15.07 -13.79 -0.81
CA ILE A 84 14.40 -14.77 0.06
C ILE A 84 13.33 -14.14 0.95
N VAL A 85 13.57 -12.92 1.45
CA VAL A 85 12.58 -12.19 2.27
C VAL A 85 11.39 -11.76 1.42
N LEU A 86 11.64 -11.33 0.18
CA LEU A 86 10.57 -11.04 -0.78
C LEU A 86 9.75 -12.30 -1.13
N ALA A 87 10.42 -13.44 -1.33
CA ALA A 87 9.75 -14.71 -1.59
C ALA A 87 8.85 -15.12 -0.43
N ILE A 88 9.34 -15.04 0.82
CA ILE A 88 8.54 -15.31 2.02
C ILE A 88 7.33 -14.39 2.10
N TYR A 89 7.51 -13.09 1.82
CA TYR A 89 6.42 -12.12 1.79
C TYR A 89 5.35 -12.48 0.74
N TYR A 90 5.75 -12.80 -0.49
CA TYR A 90 4.81 -13.20 -1.55
C TYR A 90 4.08 -14.50 -1.21
N ILE A 91 4.77 -15.50 -0.66
CA ILE A 91 4.16 -16.76 -0.23
C ILE A 91 3.15 -16.51 0.88
N GLY A 92 3.48 -15.68 1.88
CA GLY A 92 2.55 -15.32 2.96
C GLY A 92 1.26 -14.69 2.41
N PHE A 93 1.40 -13.77 1.45
CA PHE A 93 0.24 -13.13 0.82
C PHE A 93 -0.60 -14.11 0.01
N PHE A 94 0.06 -15.04 -0.71
CA PHE A 94 -0.60 -16.10 -1.46
C PHE A 94 -1.41 -17.03 -0.55
N VAL A 95 -0.80 -17.47 0.56
CA VAL A 95 -1.45 -18.33 1.57
C VAL A 95 -2.68 -17.65 2.15
N ILE A 96 -2.61 -16.36 2.51
CA ILE A 96 -3.77 -15.61 3.01
C ILE A 96 -4.90 -15.63 1.97
N ASN A 97 -4.63 -15.36 0.70
CA ASN A 97 -5.69 -15.28 -0.32
C ASN A 97 -6.30 -16.65 -0.66
N ILE A 98 -5.52 -17.74 -0.59
CA ILE A 98 -6.06 -19.10 -0.78
C ILE A 98 -6.98 -19.52 0.38
N ILE A 99 -6.56 -19.29 1.63
CA ILE A 99 -7.33 -19.70 2.82
C ILE A 99 -8.74 -19.09 2.78
N ASN A 100 -8.86 -17.90 2.22
CA ASN A 100 -10.10 -17.15 2.15
C ASN A 100 -11.08 -17.56 1.06
N ARG A 101 -10.72 -18.57 0.25
CA ARG A 101 -11.57 -19.08 -0.84
C ARG A 101 -12.06 -17.97 -1.78
N SER A 102 -11.28 -16.89 -1.91
CA SER A 102 -11.52 -15.85 -2.90
C SER A 102 -11.55 -16.47 -4.30
N THR A 103 -12.36 -15.91 -5.19
CA THR A 103 -12.36 -16.36 -6.59
C THR A 103 -10.95 -16.25 -7.18
N LEU A 104 -10.63 -17.09 -8.17
CA LEU A 104 -9.32 -17.06 -8.84
C LEU A 104 -8.98 -15.65 -9.35
N VAL A 105 -9.98 -14.91 -9.81
CA VAL A 105 -9.84 -13.52 -10.27
C VAL A 105 -9.42 -12.58 -9.15
N LEU A 106 -10.14 -12.59 -8.01
CA LEU A 106 -9.82 -11.73 -6.86
C LEU A 106 -8.43 -12.05 -6.30
N THR A 107 -8.09 -13.34 -6.19
CA THR A 107 -6.76 -13.80 -5.75
C THR A 107 -5.67 -13.30 -6.69
N THR A 108 -5.86 -13.39 -8.01
CA THR A 108 -4.90 -12.91 -9.00
C THR A 108 -4.65 -11.41 -8.88
N ILE A 109 -5.73 -10.61 -8.74
CA ILE A 109 -5.62 -9.17 -8.58
C ILE A 109 -4.88 -8.81 -7.29
N ALA A 110 -5.20 -9.49 -6.19
CA ALA A 110 -4.54 -9.26 -4.90
C ALA A 110 -3.03 -9.59 -4.97
N ILE A 111 -2.65 -10.66 -5.69
CA ILE A 111 -1.24 -11.01 -5.93
C ILE A 111 -0.53 -9.93 -6.75
N LEU A 112 -1.15 -9.45 -7.85
CA LEU A 112 -0.59 -8.36 -8.65
C LEU A 112 -0.47 -7.07 -7.84
N ALA A 113 -1.44 -6.77 -6.96
CA ALA A 113 -1.37 -5.65 -6.04
C ALA A 113 -0.14 -5.79 -5.12
N THR A 114 0.13 -6.98 -4.61
CA THR A 114 1.31 -7.24 -3.78
C THR A 114 2.63 -7.05 -4.54
N PHE A 115 2.71 -7.46 -5.80
CA PHE A 115 3.89 -7.18 -6.64
C PHE A 115 4.10 -5.69 -6.86
N THR A 116 3.05 -4.95 -7.20
CA THR A 116 3.12 -3.49 -7.39
C THR A 116 3.45 -2.76 -6.08
N PHE A 117 3.02 -3.29 -4.92
CA PHE A 117 3.39 -2.76 -3.61
C PHE A 117 4.88 -2.94 -3.31
N VAL A 118 5.46 -4.11 -3.59
CA VAL A 118 6.92 -4.30 -3.44
C VAL A 118 7.69 -3.43 -4.43
N ALA A 119 7.21 -3.31 -5.68
CA ALA A 119 7.82 -2.42 -6.66
C ALA A 119 7.80 -0.98 -6.17
N ASN A 120 6.69 -0.52 -5.59
CA ASN A 120 6.55 0.79 -4.95
C ASN A 120 7.64 1.03 -3.87
N LEU A 121 7.85 0.08 -2.97
CA LEU A 121 8.85 0.20 -1.90
C LEU A 121 10.31 0.07 -2.39
N SER A 122 10.53 -0.61 -3.51
CA SER A 122 11.88 -0.92 -4.03
C SER A 122 12.52 0.21 -4.83
N GLN A 123 11.85 1.37 -4.94
CA GLN A 123 12.34 2.47 -5.77
C GLN A 123 13.59 3.16 -5.21
N LYS A 124 14.47 3.63 -6.10
CA LYS A 124 15.65 4.41 -5.76
C LYS A 124 15.33 5.90 -5.83
N GLY A 125 15.13 6.52 -4.66
CA GLY A 125 14.98 7.97 -4.54
C GLY A 125 13.62 8.52 -4.98
N GLY A 126 12.52 7.84 -4.60
CA GLY A 126 11.14 8.30 -4.82
C GLY A 126 10.65 8.33 -6.27
N LYS A 127 11.57 8.43 -7.25
CA LYS A 127 11.29 8.31 -8.68
C LYS A 127 10.66 6.95 -8.94
N GLY A 128 9.44 6.95 -9.46
CA GLY A 128 8.64 5.74 -9.71
C GLY A 128 7.73 5.30 -8.55
N PHE A 129 7.92 5.80 -7.32
CA PHE A 129 7.05 5.44 -6.18
C PHE A 129 5.58 5.71 -6.49
N ARG A 130 5.29 6.89 -7.04
CA ARG A 130 3.90 7.30 -7.31
C ARG A 130 3.27 6.51 -8.44
N ILE A 131 4.03 6.14 -9.47
CA ILE A 131 3.52 5.31 -10.57
C ILE A 131 3.16 3.92 -10.06
N TRP A 132 4.06 3.28 -9.30
CA TRP A 132 3.79 1.97 -8.71
C TRP A 132 2.69 2.02 -7.66
N LYS A 133 2.60 3.10 -6.89
CA LYS A 133 1.50 3.36 -5.97
C LYS A 133 0.17 3.55 -6.70
N LEU A 134 0.16 4.24 -7.84
CA LEU A 134 -1.04 4.39 -8.66
C LEU A 134 -1.48 3.03 -9.18
N ALA A 135 -0.57 2.26 -9.78
CA ALA A 135 -0.86 0.90 -10.26
C ALA A 135 -1.42 0.01 -9.13
N ASN A 136 -0.83 0.08 -7.93
CA ASN A 136 -1.31 -0.63 -6.76
C ASN A 136 -2.72 -0.22 -6.36
N ASN A 137 -3.02 1.09 -6.29
CA ASN A 137 -4.36 1.58 -5.97
C ASN A 137 -5.39 1.24 -7.04
N LEU A 138 -5.02 1.22 -8.31
CA LEU A 138 -5.91 0.81 -9.40
C LEU A 138 -6.24 -0.68 -9.32
N LEU A 139 -5.27 -1.52 -8.97
CA LEU A 139 -5.51 -2.96 -8.75
C LEU A 139 -6.45 -3.20 -7.56
N TRP A 140 -6.25 -2.49 -6.44
CA TRP A 140 -7.19 -2.57 -5.32
C TRP A 140 -8.56 -1.97 -5.63
N GLY A 141 -8.63 -0.89 -6.42
CA GLY A 141 -9.90 -0.37 -6.91
C GLY A 141 -10.65 -1.38 -7.79
N LEU A 142 -9.93 -2.08 -8.68
CA LEU A 142 -10.51 -3.17 -9.46
C LEU A 142 -10.98 -4.34 -8.58
N TYR A 143 -10.20 -4.68 -7.56
CA TYR A 143 -10.58 -5.67 -6.54
C TYR A 143 -11.90 -5.27 -5.86
N ASP A 144 -12.05 -4.01 -5.46
CA ASP A 144 -13.26 -3.53 -4.80
C ASP A 144 -14.49 -3.58 -5.72
N ILE A 145 -14.31 -3.26 -7.01
CA ILE A 145 -15.40 -3.35 -8.00
C ILE A 145 -15.87 -4.80 -8.13
N ILE A 146 -14.95 -5.75 -8.29
CA ILE A 146 -15.27 -7.17 -8.52
C ILE A 146 -15.82 -7.83 -7.25
N SER A 147 -15.33 -7.42 -6.08
CA SER A 147 -15.79 -7.96 -4.79
C SER A 147 -17.06 -7.28 -4.26
N GLY A 148 -17.57 -6.23 -4.93
CA GLY A 148 -18.73 -5.47 -4.47
C GLY A 148 -18.45 -4.52 -3.29
N SER A 149 -17.18 -4.28 -2.96
CA SER A 149 -16.73 -3.45 -1.85
C SER A 149 -16.74 -1.94 -2.19
N TYR A 150 -17.84 -1.43 -2.74
CA TYR A 150 -17.93 -0.06 -3.27
C TYR A 150 -17.64 1.05 -2.24
N ASN A 151 -17.90 0.79 -0.96
CA ASN A 151 -17.58 1.76 0.09
C ASN A 151 -16.06 1.99 0.18
N GLN A 152 -15.25 0.94 0.05
CA GLN A 152 -13.79 1.06 0.03
C GLN A 152 -13.30 1.74 -1.25
N LEU A 153 -13.91 1.42 -2.38
CA LEU A 153 -13.60 2.06 -3.65
C LEU A 153 -13.77 3.58 -3.57
N ILE A 154 -14.94 4.04 -3.09
CA ILE A 154 -15.32 5.46 -3.07
C ILE A 154 -14.55 6.24 -2.01
N VAL A 155 -14.40 5.68 -0.80
CA VAL A 155 -13.81 6.40 0.33
C VAL A 155 -12.28 6.35 0.33
N LEU A 156 -11.69 5.27 -0.22
CA LEU A 156 -10.24 5.02 -0.13
C LEU A 156 -9.55 5.11 -1.49
N HIS A 157 -9.86 4.20 -2.41
CA HIS A 157 -9.04 4.01 -3.61
C HIS A 157 -9.19 5.13 -4.64
N ILE A 158 -10.42 5.62 -4.89
CA ILE A 158 -10.64 6.75 -5.81
C ILE A 158 -9.94 8.03 -5.32
N PRO A 159 -10.09 8.48 -4.06
CA PRO A 159 -9.40 9.68 -3.59
C PRO A 159 -7.87 9.53 -3.59
N ILE A 160 -7.33 8.38 -3.14
CA ILE A 160 -5.88 8.15 -3.16
C ILE A 160 -5.34 8.14 -4.60
N ALA A 161 -6.03 7.48 -5.54
CA ALA A 161 -5.65 7.49 -6.95
C ALA A 161 -5.65 8.91 -7.53
N SER A 162 -6.67 9.71 -7.21
CA SER A 162 -6.79 11.11 -7.67
C SER A 162 -5.64 11.98 -7.16
N VAL A 163 -5.32 11.90 -5.87
CA VAL A 163 -4.16 12.61 -5.27
C VAL A 163 -2.85 12.10 -5.86
N THR A 164 -2.75 10.80 -6.17
CA THR A 164 -1.56 10.21 -6.78
C THR A 164 -1.34 10.70 -8.20
N LEU A 165 -2.38 10.80 -9.02
CA LEU A 165 -2.32 11.42 -10.34
C LEU A 165 -1.86 12.87 -10.26
N TYR A 166 -2.44 13.67 -9.36
CA TYR A 166 -2.00 15.05 -9.13
C TYR A 166 -0.52 15.13 -8.76
N SER A 167 -0.07 14.25 -7.87
CA SER A 167 1.32 14.24 -7.39
C SER A 167 2.31 13.80 -8.46
N ILE A 168 1.94 12.84 -9.33
CA ILE A 168 2.73 12.47 -10.51
C ILE A 168 2.90 13.70 -11.42
N TYR A 169 1.80 14.40 -11.71
CA TYR A 169 1.86 15.60 -12.54
C TYR A 169 2.78 16.67 -11.93
N GLN A 170 2.63 16.98 -10.64
CA GLN A 170 3.40 18.05 -9.99
C GLN A 170 4.89 17.71 -9.80
N PHE A 171 5.20 16.47 -9.43
CA PHE A 171 6.56 16.12 -8.99
C PHE A 171 7.36 15.34 -10.01
N ASP A 172 6.71 14.55 -10.87
CA ASP A 172 7.39 13.66 -11.82
C ASP A 172 7.38 14.22 -13.25
N ILE A 173 6.29 14.89 -13.68
CA ILE A 173 6.17 15.44 -15.04
C ILE A 173 6.57 16.92 -15.10
N ARG A 174 5.94 17.79 -14.29
CA ARG A 174 6.12 19.25 -14.41
C ARG A 174 7.56 19.70 -14.14
N LYS A 175 8.29 18.99 -13.27
CA LYS A 175 9.68 19.31 -12.89
C LYS A 175 10.75 18.60 -13.75
N SER A 176 10.34 17.78 -14.72
CA SER A 176 11.26 17.25 -15.72
C SER A 176 11.44 18.18 -16.93
N LYS A 177 10.73 19.31 -16.93
CA LYS A 177 10.94 20.48 -17.79
C LYS A 177 11.70 21.55 -17.00
#